data_AF-A0A147BW27-F1
#
_entry.id   AF-A0A147BW27-F1
#
_cell.length_a   1.000
_cell.length_b   1.000
_cell.length_c   1.000
_cell.angle_alpha   90.00
_cell.angle_beta   90.00
_cell.angle_gamma   90.00
#
_symmetry.space_group_name_H-M   'P 1'
#
loop_
_entity.id
_entity.type
_entity.pdbx_description
1 polymer ?
#
loop_
_entity_poly.entity_id
_entity_poly.type
_entity_poly.pdbx_seq_one_letter_code
_entity_poly.pdbx_strand_id
1 'polypeptide(L)'
;PKMEKYLIFRKRAAGTAGGSEPISADDTIYVGLHVATDSTFRACSPFKDKALREYLSAFVKAVGLRFQALESPAVIVMFLGSSELTREQELKIIGSDKSVSGMAVKGGDAIKHMMDITAEDDYVGTNKLFYVLTALNVTEEITENKPNDKVPIPSDSSEDYSSIESSEERSAVVARSMSNKNKYGNVFGLSQFGTICSISGAISQDNGRDFSGVTAAAVQVATVLGPRYKGNITRRYCPDYDDVETPFHMDECSRIKASLTQNTGKGDGDDEYACLHEKIEDSQSNGETPSTFFEKHRGWTPCGMAYIGSTECTENSDATVPASACQMSCCIAQNILPSTAYKIPAPDGTKCGEGSKVCVDGDCVAYSTQT
;
A
#
# COMPACT_ATOMS: atom_id res chain seq x y z
N PRO A 1 -19.43 -42.03 20.15
CA PRO A 1 -20.59 -42.33 19.26
C PRO A 1 -21.07 -41.01 18.61
N LYS A 2 -20.46 -40.64 17.47
CA LYS A 2 -21.00 -40.83 16.11
C LYS A 2 -22.25 -39.98 15.86
N MET A 3 -22.12 -38.91 15.05
CA MET A 3 -22.56 -38.84 13.63
C MET A 3 -24.09 -38.65 13.56
N GLU A 4 -24.72 -37.82 12.73
CA GLU A 4 -24.40 -37.29 11.40
C GLU A 4 -25.57 -36.38 10.97
N LYS A 5 -25.31 -35.52 9.97
CA LYS A 5 -26.23 -35.08 8.89
C LYS A 5 -27.48 -34.28 9.25
N TYR A 6 -27.52 -33.04 8.73
CA TYR A 6 -28.60 -32.63 7.82
C TYR A 6 -28.02 -31.80 6.66
N LEU A 7 -27.75 -32.50 5.56
CA LEU A 7 -27.64 -31.95 4.21
C LEU A 7 -29.06 -31.88 3.65
N ILE A 8 -29.60 -30.68 3.41
CA ILE A 8 -30.85 -30.52 2.65
C ILE A 8 -30.47 -30.24 1.20
N PHE A 9 -30.53 -31.29 0.38
CA PHE A 9 -30.58 -31.19 -1.07
C PHE A 9 -31.92 -30.56 -1.49
N ARG A 10 -31.91 -29.38 -2.11
CA ARG A 10 -33.01 -28.93 -2.97
C ARG A 10 -32.69 -29.29 -4.42
N LYS A 11 -33.30 -30.37 -4.91
CA LYS A 11 -33.51 -30.59 -6.35
C LYS A 11 -34.46 -29.51 -6.87
N ARG A 12 -34.06 -28.71 -7.86
CA ARG A 12 -35.01 -27.97 -8.70
C ARG A 12 -35.31 -28.80 -9.95
N ALA A 13 -36.59 -29.12 -10.12
CA ALA A 13 -37.17 -29.64 -11.33
C ALA A 13 -37.38 -28.50 -12.36
N ALA A 14 -37.42 -28.89 -13.64
CA ALA A 14 -37.48 -28.05 -14.82
C ALA A 14 -38.84 -27.35 -15.05
N GLY A 15 -38.79 -26.26 -15.83
CA GLY A 15 -39.91 -25.45 -16.35
C GLY A 15 -39.91 -24.05 -15.72
N THR A 16 -39.92 -22.93 -16.42
CA THR A 16 -40.22 -22.57 -17.81
C THR A 16 -39.62 -21.19 -18.11
N ALA A 17 -39.39 -20.91 -19.39
CA ALA A 17 -38.73 -19.74 -19.97
C ALA A 17 -39.02 -18.38 -19.28
N GLY A 18 -37.96 -17.79 -18.74
CA GLY A 18 -37.74 -16.36 -18.62
C GLY A 18 -36.26 -16.15 -18.95
N GLY A 19 -35.97 -15.29 -19.92
CA GLY A 19 -34.62 -15.10 -20.44
C GLY A 19 -33.63 -14.84 -19.31
N SER A 20 -32.74 -15.79 -19.07
CA SER A 20 -31.53 -15.55 -18.32
C SER A 20 -30.66 -14.64 -19.19
N GLU A 21 -30.55 -13.37 -18.82
CA GLU A 21 -29.38 -12.61 -19.23
C GLU A 21 -28.14 -13.45 -18.91
N PRO A 22 -27.23 -13.65 -19.87
CA PRO A 22 -26.00 -14.34 -19.59
C PRO A 22 -25.26 -13.56 -18.50
N ILE A 23 -24.82 -14.24 -17.44
CA ILE A 23 -23.84 -13.70 -16.51
C ILE A 23 -22.64 -13.31 -17.38
N SER A 24 -22.42 -11.99 -17.53
CA SER A 24 -21.37 -11.43 -18.37
C SER A 24 -20.00 -12.00 -17.96
N ALA A 25 -19.24 -12.47 -18.93
CA ALA A 25 -17.90 -13.02 -18.73
C ALA A 25 -16.81 -11.92 -18.64
N ASP A 26 -17.13 -10.68 -18.25
CA ASP A 26 -16.25 -9.53 -18.61
C ASP A 26 -16.24 -8.34 -17.62
N ASP A 27 -16.34 -8.57 -16.31
CA ASP A 27 -16.11 -7.50 -15.32
C ASP A 27 -14.61 -7.45 -14.96
N THR A 28 -13.78 -6.94 -15.89
CA THR A 28 -12.35 -6.69 -15.64
C THR A 28 -12.16 -5.21 -15.37
N ILE A 29 -11.38 -4.90 -14.33
CA ILE A 29 -10.93 -3.55 -13.99
C ILE A 29 -9.41 -3.44 -14.06
N TYR A 30 -8.93 -2.30 -14.55
CA TYR A 30 -7.52 -2.02 -14.76
C TYR A 30 -7.06 -0.94 -13.79
N VAL A 31 -5.85 -1.12 -13.23
CA VAL A 31 -5.18 -0.11 -12.39
C VAL A 31 -3.73 0.00 -12.82
N GLY A 32 -3.32 1.18 -13.26
CA GLY A 32 -1.94 1.44 -13.66
C GLY A 32 -1.15 2.14 -12.55
N LEU A 33 0.03 1.63 -12.19
CA LEU A 33 0.91 2.26 -11.21
C LEU A 33 2.07 2.95 -11.92
N HIS A 34 2.19 4.27 -11.75
CA HIS A 34 3.42 5.01 -12.02
C HIS A 34 4.20 5.14 -10.73
N VAL A 35 5.37 4.50 -10.66
CA VAL A 35 6.12 4.37 -9.40
C VAL A 35 7.18 5.47 -9.27
N ALA A 36 6.95 6.40 -8.36
CA ALA A 36 7.91 7.41 -7.98
C ALA A 36 8.74 6.93 -6.77
N THR A 37 10.03 7.27 -6.75
CA THR A 37 10.93 6.91 -5.63
C THR A 37 11.50 8.16 -4.98
N ASP A 38 11.74 8.11 -3.66
CA ASP A 38 12.49 9.14 -2.94
C ASP A 38 13.99 8.80 -2.84
N SER A 39 14.79 9.76 -2.38
CA SER A 39 16.24 9.55 -2.22
C SER A 39 16.58 8.46 -1.21
N THR A 40 15.76 8.27 -0.17
CA THR A 40 16.01 7.27 0.88
C THR A 40 15.87 5.84 0.35
N PHE A 41 14.83 5.57 -0.43
CA PHE A 41 14.62 4.33 -1.16
C PHE A 41 15.79 4.05 -2.10
N ARG A 42 16.18 5.04 -2.92
CA ARG A 42 17.30 4.88 -3.87
C ARG A 42 18.64 4.67 -3.18
N ALA A 43 18.84 5.23 -1.98
CA ALA A 43 20.03 5.01 -1.17
C ALA A 43 20.07 3.60 -0.58
N CYS A 44 18.91 3.03 -0.19
CA CYS A 44 18.80 1.67 0.34
C CYS A 44 18.87 0.60 -0.76
N SER A 45 18.37 0.91 -1.96
CA SER A 45 18.35 -0.03 -3.06
C SER A 45 19.75 -0.22 -3.67
N PRO A 46 20.25 -1.47 -3.78
CA PRO A 46 21.48 -1.79 -4.49
C PRO A 46 21.30 -1.73 -6.00
N PHE A 47 20.05 -1.68 -6.49
CA PHE A 47 19.75 -1.65 -7.91
C PHE A 47 19.87 -0.22 -8.46
N LYS A 48 20.34 -0.11 -9.70
CA LYS A 48 20.52 1.15 -10.43
C LYS A 48 20.05 1.00 -11.87
N ASP A 49 19.69 2.12 -12.48
CA ASP A 49 19.33 2.22 -13.90
C ASP A 49 18.31 1.14 -14.33
N LYS A 50 18.70 0.30 -15.29
CA LYS A 50 17.88 -0.79 -15.83
C LYS A 50 17.45 -1.79 -14.75
N ALA A 51 18.35 -2.19 -13.85
CA ALA A 51 18.02 -3.15 -12.80
C ALA A 51 16.98 -2.58 -11.81
N LEU A 52 17.06 -1.27 -11.52
CA LEU A 52 16.07 -0.61 -10.69
C LEU A 52 14.69 -0.58 -11.36
N ARG A 53 14.63 -0.24 -12.65
CA ARG A 53 13.37 -0.28 -13.40
C ARG A 53 12.77 -1.69 -13.47
N GLU A 54 13.61 -2.71 -13.64
CA GLU A 54 13.17 -4.11 -13.62
C GLU A 54 12.66 -4.53 -12.22
N TYR A 55 13.30 -4.07 -11.14
CA TYR A 55 12.80 -4.25 -9.77
C TYR A 55 11.43 -3.61 -9.59
N LEU A 56 11.24 -2.34 -10.00
CA LEU A 56 9.95 -1.65 -9.86
C LEU A 56 8.84 -2.31 -10.69
N SER A 57 9.17 -2.80 -11.89
CA SER A 57 8.24 -3.57 -12.71
C SER A 57 7.85 -4.89 -12.04
N ALA A 58 8.82 -5.61 -11.47
CA ALA A 58 8.57 -6.85 -10.74
C ALA A 58 7.79 -6.64 -9.44
N PHE A 59 8.03 -5.52 -8.76
CA PHE A 59 7.25 -5.09 -7.60
C PHE A 59 5.77 -4.94 -7.97
N VAL A 60 5.46 -4.19 -9.03
CA VAL A 60 4.07 -4.01 -9.49
C VAL A 60 3.45 -5.32 -9.98
N LYS A 61 4.23 -6.19 -10.63
CA LYS A 61 3.75 -7.53 -11.00
C LYS A 61 3.36 -8.34 -9.77
N ALA A 62 4.16 -8.30 -8.71
CA ALA A 62 3.88 -8.98 -7.45
C ALA A 62 2.64 -8.41 -6.74
N VAL A 63 2.42 -7.09 -6.82
CA VAL A 63 1.17 -6.46 -6.36
C VAL A 63 -0.02 -7.06 -7.12
N GLY A 64 0.06 -7.19 -8.45
CA GLY A 64 -0.99 -7.82 -9.25
C GLY A 64 -1.26 -9.29 -8.87
N LEU A 65 -0.24 -10.05 -8.46
CA LEU A 65 -0.42 -11.43 -7.98
C LEU A 65 -1.35 -11.50 -6.77
N ARG A 66 -1.43 -10.45 -5.94
CA ARG A 66 -2.29 -10.39 -4.75
C ARG A 66 -3.78 -10.38 -5.08
N PHE A 67 -4.13 -10.01 -6.30
CA PHE A 67 -5.53 -9.90 -6.75
C PHE A 67 -6.03 -11.15 -7.49
N GLN A 68 -5.22 -12.19 -7.64
CA GLN A 68 -5.56 -13.37 -8.46
C GLN A 68 -6.66 -14.26 -7.90
N ALA A 69 -6.94 -14.18 -6.60
CA ALA A 69 -8.02 -14.95 -5.99
C ALA A 69 -9.43 -14.44 -6.37
N LEU A 70 -9.52 -13.33 -7.10
CA LEU A 70 -10.79 -12.73 -7.49
C LEU A 70 -11.35 -13.34 -8.77
N GLU A 71 -12.55 -13.90 -8.68
CA GLU A 71 -13.31 -14.35 -9.84
C GLU A 71 -14.09 -13.19 -10.50
N SER A 72 -14.48 -12.15 -9.75
CA SER A 72 -15.17 -10.97 -10.28
C SER A 72 -15.22 -9.78 -9.28
N PRO A 73 -14.91 -8.53 -9.71
CA PRO A 73 -14.22 -8.23 -10.96
C PRO A 73 -12.78 -8.75 -10.93
N ALA A 74 -12.26 -9.13 -12.09
CA ALA A 74 -10.84 -9.39 -12.25
C ALA A 74 -10.08 -8.06 -12.16
N VAL A 75 -9.00 -8.00 -11.37
CA VAL A 75 -8.21 -6.77 -11.19
C VAL A 75 -6.85 -6.94 -11.85
N ILE A 76 -6.60 -6.16 -12.90
CA ILE A 76 -5.33 -6.14 -13.62
C ILE A 76 -4.52 -4.94 -13.18
N VAL A 77 -3.44 -5.20 -12.45
CA VAL A 77 -2.48 -4.18 -12.00
C VAL A 77 -1.32 -4.09 -13.00
N MET A 78 -1.02 -2.89 -13.50
CA MET A 78 -0.09 -2.67 -14.61
C MET A 78 1.01 -1.68 -14.23
N PHE A 79 2.24 -1.93 -14.68
CA PHE A 79 3.34 -0.99 -14.52
C PHE A 79 3.34 0.04 -15.66
N LEU A 80 3.18 1.31 -15.32
CA LEU A 80 3.15 2.43 -16.29
C LEU A 80 4.53 3.03 -16.53
N GLY A 81 5.43 2.88 -15.58
CA GLY A 81 6.73 3.51 -15.60
C GLY A 81 7.18 3.91 -14.21
N SER A 82 8.34 4.56 -14.17
CA SER A 82 8.93 5.03 -12.92
C SER A 82 9.63 6.36 -13.10
N SER A 83 9.64 7.17 -12.04
CA SER A 83 10.40 8.41 -11.98
C SER A 83 11.09 8.58 -10.62
N GLU A 84 12.09 9.46 -10.57
CA GLU A 84 12.60 9.97 -9.32
C GLU A 84 11.78 11.19 -8.92
N LEU A 85 11.42 11.31 -7.64
CA LEU A 85 10.87 12.56 -7.13
C LEU A 85 11.91 13.67 -7.29
N THR A 86 11.47 14.82 -7.79
CA THR A 86 12.32 16.01 -7.78
C THR A 86 12.57 16.45 -6.34
N ARG A 87 13.62 17.24 -6.11
CA ARG A 87 13.91 17.78 -4.78
C ARG A 87 12.71 18.52 -4.17
N GLU A 88 11.94 19.23 -5.00
CA GLU A 88 10.77 19.97 -4.56
C GLU A 88 9.60 19.04 -4.20
N GLN A 89 9.35 18.01 -5.01
CA GLN A 89 8.35 16.99 -4.71
C GLN A 89 8.71 16.21 -3.44
N GLU A 90 9.98 15.81 -3.30
CA GLU A 90 10.46 15.08 -2.13
C GLU A 90 10.34 15.90 -0.85
N LEU A 91 10.69 17.20 -0.88
CA LEU A 91 10.50 18.09 0.26
C LEU A 91 9.03 18.24 0.69
N LYS A 92 8.09 18.19 -0.27
CA LYS A 92 6.65 18.28 0.01
C LYS A 92 6.07 16.94 0.49
N ILE A 93 6.40 15.83 -0.16
CA ILE A 93 5.81 14.51 0.11
C ILE A 93 6.49 13.84 1.32
N ILE A 94 7.82 13.83 1.35
CA ILE A 94 8.62 13.12 2.36
C ILE A 94 8.93 14.04 3.55
N GLY A 95 9.17 15.32 3.29
CA GLY A 95 9.50 16.32 4.31
C GLY A 95 10.97 16.75 4.30
N SER A 96 11.37 17.60 5.25
CA SER A 96 12.70 18.22 5.23
C SER A 96 13.83 17.30 5.72
N ASP A 97 14.96 17.37 5.03
CA ASP A 97 16.24 16.65 5.21
C ASP A 97 16.99 16.92 6.54
N LYS A 98 16.36 17.60 7.51
CA LYS A 98 16.99 17.91 8.81
C LYS A 98 17.02 16.66 9.69
N SER A 99 18.04 15.83 9.46
CA SER A 99 18.36 14.55 10.10
C SER A 99 17.53 13.35 9.63
N VAL A 100 18.00 12.72 8.55
CA VAL A 100 17.53 11.46 7.95
C VAL A 100 17.55 10.27 8.93
N SER A 101 18.14 10.41 10.12
CA SER A 101 18.07 9.40 11.18
C SER A 101 16.80 9.57 12.04
N GLY A 102 15.66 9.06 11.56
CA GLY A 102 14.55 8.72 12.45
C GLY A 102 13.25 9.52 12.30
N MET A 103 13.08 10.34 11.25
CA MET A 103 11.78 10.95 10.96
C MET A 103 10.96 10.04 10.04
N ALA A 104 9.78 9.65 10.52
CA ALA A 104 8.79 8.97 9.70
C ALA A 104 8.11 9.98 8.76
N VAL A 105 7.64 9.51 7.60
CA VAL A 105 6.83 10.29 6.68
C VAL A 105 5.47 10.56 7.31
N LYS A 106 5.04 11.82 7.29
CA LYS A 106 3.68 12.24 7.63
C LYS A 106 2.77 11.88 6.46
N GLY A 107 2.29 10.65 6.41
CA GLY A 107 1.56 10.11 5.27
C GLY A 107 0.29 10.92 4.96
N GLY A 108 -0.41 11.44 5.97
CA GLY A 108 -1.59 12.27 5.75
C GLY A 108 -1.28 13.56 4.99
N ASP A 109 -0.18 14.23 5.34
CA ASP A 109 0.33 15.40 4.59
C ASP A 109 0.84 15.01 3.20
N ALA A 110 1.54 13.87 3.10
CA ALA A 110 2.08 13.36 1.84
C ALA A 110 0.97 13.13 0.80
N ILE A 111 -0.15 12.52 1.21
CA ILE A 111 -1.33 12.27 0.35
C ILE A 111 -1.90 13.56 -0.21
N LYS A 112 -2.01 14.61 0.61
CA LYS A 112 -2.47 15.92 0.14
C LYS A 112 -1.56 16.51 -0.92
N HIS A 113 -0.24 16.43 -0.74
CA HIS A 113 0.72 16.94 -1.72
C HIS A 113 0.81 16.10 -2.99
N MET A 114 0.59 14.78 -2.89
CA MET A 114 0.49 13.92 -4.07
C MET A 114 -0.73 14.30 -4.92
N MET A 115 -1.86 14.66 -4.29
CA MET A 115 -3.05 15.12 -5.01
C MET A 115 -2.78 16.36 -5.86
N ASP A 116 -2.06 17.33 -5.30
CA ASP A 116 -1.67 18.55 -6.03
C ASP A 116 -0.86 18.21 -7.29
N ILE A 117 0.07 17.25 -7.20
CA ILE A 117 0.89 16.80 -8.35
C ILE A 117 0.02 16.09 -9.40
N THR A 118 -0.82 15.15 -8.97
CA THR A 118 -1.67 14.37 -9.89
C THR A 118 -2.73 15.22 -10.60
N ALA A 119 -3.13 16.35 -10.01
CA ALA A 119 -4.02 17.32 -10.65
C ALA A 119 -3.33 18.04 -11.83
N GLU A 120 -2.01 18.15 -11.81
CA GLU A 120 -1.21 18.82 -12.86
C GLU A 120 -0.79 17.86 -13.99
N ASP A 121 -0.67 16.56 -13.72
CA ASP A 121 -0.08 15.55 -14.62
C ASP A 121 -1.12 14.64 -15.36
N ASP A 122 -2.32 15.13 -15.64
CA ASP A 122 -3.39 14.40 -16.36
C ASP A 122 -3.81 13.05 -15.74
N TYR A 123 -3.68 12.88 -14.41
CA TYR A 123 -4.18 11.68 -13.72
C TYR A 123 -5.68 11.75 -13.41
N VAL A 124 -6.27 12.95 -13.48
CA VAL A 124 -7.66 13.20 -13.09
C VAL A 124 -8.63 12.39 -13.95
N GLY A 125 -9.50 11.61 -13.31
CA GLY A 125 -10.52 10.83 -14.04
C GLY A 125 -9.99 9.55 -14.69
N THR A 126 -8.72 9.20 -14.46
CA THR A 126 -8.09 8.02 -15.06
C THR A 126 -8.00 6.86 -14.07
N ASN A 127 -7.67 5.66 -14.55
CA ASN A 127 -7.36 4.51 -13.70
C ASN A 127 -5.87 4.38 -13.35
N LYS A 128 -5.16 5.50 -13.32
CA LYS A 128 -3.72 5.58 -13.03
C LYS A 128 -3.49 6.08 -11.61
N LEU A 129 -2.56 5.46 -10.90
CA LEU A 129 -2.17 5.77 -9.53
C LEU A 129 -0.74 6.27 -9.50
N PHE A 130 -0.54 7.49 -9.00
CA PHE A 130 0.79 7.99 -8.65
C PHE A 130 1.21 7.35 -7.33
N TYR A 131 2.24 6.52 -7.38
CA TYR A 131 2.59 5.62 -6.31
C TYR A 131 4.02 5.86 -5.81
N VAL A 132 4.18 6.33 -4.58
CA VAL A 132 5.48 6.66 -3.99
C VAL A 132 6.02 5.49 -3.16
N LEU A 133 7.26 5.10 -3.42
CA LEU A 133 8.04 4.19 -2.57
C LEU A 133 9.08 4.96 -1.76
N THR A 134 9.16 4.65 -0.47
CA THR A 134 10.13 5.21 0.47
C THR A 134 10.72 4.12 1.36
N ALA A 135 11.96 4.27 1.82
CA ALA A 135 12.53 3.38 2.84
C ALA A 135 12.10 3.77 4.28
N LEU A 136 11.49 4.95 4.44
CA LEU A 136 11.09 5.48 5.74
C LEU A 136 9.78 4.86 6.23
N ASN A 137 9.59 4.89 7.54
CA ASN A 137 8.29 4.57 8.13
C ASN A 137 7.25 5.57 7.66
N VAL A 138 6.01 5.13 7.43
CA VAL A 138 4.88 5.98 7.05
C VAL A 138 3.91 6.04 8.23
N THR A 139 3.47 7.24 8.61
CA THR A 139 2.49 7.46 9.69
C THR A 139 1.23 8.12 9.15
N GLU A 140 0.16 8.14 9.93
CA GLU A 140 -1.08 8.85 9.57
C GLU A 140 -1.11 10.33 10.01
N GLU A 141 0.06 10.90 10.34
CA GLU A 141 0.13 12.28 10.81
C GLU A 141 -0.34 13.26 9.73
N ILE A 142 -1.15 14.24 10.15
CA ILE A 142 -1.53 15.44 9.40
C ILE A 142 -1.06 16.67 10.20
N THR A 143 -0.44 17.63 9.55
CA THR A 143 -0.04 18.89 10.17
C THR A 143 -1.25 19.82 10.28
N GLU A 144 -1.70 20.09 11.52
CA GLU A 144 -2.73 21.09 11.78
C GLU A 144 -2.19 22.51 11.55
N ASN A 145 -2.72 23.20 10.55
CA ASN A 145 -2.51 24.65 10.42
C ASN A 145 -3.37 25.36 11.46
N LYS A 146 -2.86 25.56 12.68
CA LYS A 146 -3.50 26.51 13.61
C LYS A 146 -3.24 27.93 13.10
N PRO A 147 -4.28 28.71 12.75
CA PRO A 147 -4.11 30.15 12.59
C PRO A 147 -3.57 30.70 13.90
N ASN A 148 -2.53 31.52 13.82
CA ASN A 148 -2.00 32.19 14.98
C ASN A 148 -3.02 33.27 15.38
N ASP A 149 -4.00 32.95 16.24
CA ASP A 149 -5.03 33.89 16.75
C ASP A 149 -4.45 35.00 17.66
N LYS A 150 -3.15 35.28 17.54
CA LYS A 150 -2.51 36.47 18.12
C LYS A 150 -2.04 37.39 17.00
N VAL A 151 -3.01 37.95 16.27
CA VAL A 151 -2.82 39.24 15.63
C VAL A 151 -2.96 40.29 16.75
N PRO A 152 -1.91 41.06 17.10
CA PRO A 152 -2.07 42.19 18.00
C PRO A 152 -2.95 43.22 17.29
N ILE A 153 -4.15 43.44 17.80
CA ILE A 153 -4.98 44.57 17.39
C ILE A 153 -4.23 45.84 17.82
N PRO A 154 -3.89 46.77 16.91
CA PRO A 154 -3.33 48.05 17.29
C PRO A 154 -4.37 48.83 18.08
N SER A 155 -3.98 49.25 19.28
CA SER A 155 -4.77 50.10 20.17
C SER A 155 -5.11 51.43 19.51
N ASP A 156 -6.38 51.80 19.52
CA ASP A 156 -6.77 53.20 19.52
C ASP A 156 -7.75 53.45 20.67
N SER A 157 -7.50 54.55 21.36
CA SER A 157 -7.93 54.88 22.71
C SER A 157 -9.39 55.33 22.84
N SER A 158 -10.11 54.84 23.84
CA SER A 158 -10.94 55.67 24.74
C SER A 158 -11.42 54.87 25.95
N GLU A 159 -11.48 55.57 27.08
CA GLU A 159 -11.54 55.16 28.48
C GLU A 159 -12.88 54.49 28.90
N ASP A 160 -12.85 53.49 29.80
CA ASP A 160 -13.39 53.64 31.18
C ASP A 160 -13.40 52.33 32.03
N TYR A 161 -12.85 52.49 33.23
CA TYR A 161 -12.99 51.83 34.55
C TYR A 161 -13.17 50.31 34.80
N SER A 162 -12.18 49.82 35.58
CA SER A 162 -12.27 49.01 36.82
C SER A 162 -12.33 47.48 36.74
N SER A 163 -11.25 46.78 37.11
CA SER A 163 -10.86 46.46 38.50
C SER A 163 -9.72 45.42 38.48
N ILE A 164 -8.63 45.76 39.18
CA ILE A 164 -7.44 44.94 39.40
C ILE A 164 -7.75 43.98 40.54
N GLU A 165 -7.51 42.68 40.36
CA GLU A 165 -7.01 41.81 41.42
C GLU A 165 -5.89 40.94 40.84
N SER A 166 -4.71 41.15 41.40
CA SER A 166 -3.42 40.58 41.07
C SER A 166 -3.24 39.17 41.63
N SER A 167 -2.72 38.26 40.84
CA SER A 167 -1.69 37.34 41.34
C SER A 167 -0.72 36.99 40.22
N GLU A 168 0.43 37.66 40.28
CA GLU A 168 1.61 37.27 39.54
C GLU A 168 2.09 35.92 40.07
N GLU A 169 2.10 34.88 39.24
CA GLU A 169 3.13 33.84 39.35
C GLU A 169 3.68 33.50 37.97
N ARG A 170 4.78 34.19 37.66
CA ARG A 170 5.94 33.75 36.89
C ARG A 170 5.67 33.15 35.51
N SER A 171 5.95 33.99 34.52
CA SER A 171 6.57 33.61 33.24
C SER A 171 7.64 32.51 33.44
N ALA A 172 7.23 31.26 33.31
CA ALA A 172 8.11 30.19 32.87
C ALA A 172 7.85 30.04 31.38
N VAL A 173 8.74 30.63 30.58
CA VAL A 173 8.93 30.26 29.18
C VAL A 173 9.35 28.80 29.18
N VAL A 174 8.37 27.89 29.17
CA VAL A 174 8.62 26.47 28.92
C VAL A 174 8.52 26.29 27.41
N ALA A 175 9.53 26.81 26.71
CA ALA A 175 9.94 26.27 25.43
C ALA A 175 10.53 24.87 25.71
N ARG A 176 9.67 23.91 26.07
CA ARG A 176 9.97 22.51 25.87
C ARG A 176 9.32 22.17 24.55
N SER A 177 10.15 22.19 23.51
CA SER A 177 10.04 21.20 22.43
C SER A 177 9.83 19.85 23.11
N MET A 178 8.57 19.48 23.31
CA MET A 178 8.24 18.12 23.66
C MET A 178 8.55 17.34 22.40
N SER A 179 9.71 16.69 22.44
CA SER A 179 9.99 15.52 21.64
C SER A 179 8.85 14.54 21.94
N ASN A 180 7.76 14.65 21.18
CA ASN A 180 6.67 13.70 21.22
C ASN A 180 7.27 12.38 20.76
N LYS A 181 7.53 11.49 21.72
CA LYS A 181 7.72 10.07 21.44
C LYS A 181 6.58 9.65 20.51
N ASN A 182 6.91 9.15 19.32
CA ASN A 182 6.01 8.77 18.22
C ASN A 182 4.56 8.50 18.66
N LYS A 183 3.70 9.53 18.57
CA LYS A 183 2.26 9.38 18.80
C LYS A 183 1.62 8.50 17.72
N TYR A 184 2.24 8.44 16.55
CA TYR A 184 1.74 7.74 15.38
C TYR A 184 2.64 6.53 15.08
N GLY A 185 2.04 5.35 15.02
CA GLY A 185 2.72 4.12 14.62
C GLY A 185 3.02 4.08 13.12
N ASN A 186 3.96 3.22 12.74
CA ASN A 186 4.18 2.92 11.33
C ASN A 186 2.99 2.12 10.78
N VAL A 187 2.35 2.63 9.73
CA VAL A 187 1.24 1.98 9.03
C VAL A 187 1.66 1.34 7.71
N PHE A 188 2.95 1.40 7.37
CA PHE A 188 3.59 0.82 6.18
C PHE A 188 3.09 1.36 4.82
N GLY A 189 1.92 2.00 4.76
CA GLY A 189 1.44 2.67 3.57
C GLY A 189 0.14 3.44 3.83
N LEU A 190 -0.14 4.39 2.94
CA LEU A 190 -1.32 5.24 3.03
C LEU A 190 -1.85 5.58 1.63
N SER A 191 -3.17 5.66 1.52
CA SER A 191 -3.94 6.07 0.34
C SER A 191 -5.36 6.43 0.79
N GLN A 192 -6.17 7.03 -0.09
CA GLN A 192 -7.56 7.35 0.23
C GLN A 192 -8.55 6.39 -0.41
N PHE A 193 -9.54 5.96 0.37
CA PHE A 193 -10.58 5.05 -0.06
C PHE A 193 -11.37 5.55 -1.27
N GLY A 194 -11.46 4.72 -2.33
CA GLY A 194 -12.35 4.95 -3.48
C GLY A 194 -11.96 6.11 -4.39
N THR A 195 -10.71 6.56 -4.36
CA THR A 195 -10.27 7.76 -5.08
C THR A 195 -9.74 7.52 -6.50
N ILE A 196 -9.64 6.27 -6.95
CA ILE A 196 -8.90 5.91 -8.18
C ILE A 196 -9.34 6.71 -9.42
N CYS A 197 -10.64 6.84 -9.70
CA CYS A 197 -11.18 7.58 -10.85
C CYS A 197 -11.28 9.11 -10.63
N SER A 198 -10.59 9.65 -9.63
CA SER A 198 -10.59 11.07 -9.31
C SER A 198 -9.16 11.59 -9.29
N ILE A 199 -8.67 12.01 -8.13
CA ILE A 199 -7.29 12.37 -7.88
C ILE A 199 -6.76 11.35 -6.87
N SER A 200 -5.85 10.47 -7.31
CA SER A 200 -5.39 9.35 -6.48
C SER A 200 -3.88 9.33 -6.34
N GLY A 201 -3.44 9.28 -5.09
CA GLY A 201 -2.05 9.08 -4.72
C GLY A 201 -1.94 8.05 -3.62
N ALA A 202 -0.83 7.32 -3.61
CA ALA A 202 -0.53 6.36 -2.57
C ALA A 202 0.97 6.38 -2.25
N ILE A 203 1.31 6.08 -1.00
CA ILE A 203 2.69 5.91 -0.55
C ILE A 203 2.82 4.62 0.23
N SER A 204 3.93 3.90 0.09
CA SER A 204 4.25 2.78 0.99
C SER A 204 5.74 2.63 1.21
N GLN A 205 6.04 1.97 2.32
CA GLN A 205 7.38 1.59 2.69
C GLN A 205 7.83 0.40 1.84
N ASP A 206 9.00 0.50 1.25
CA ASP A 206 9.75 -0.62 0.69
C ASP A 206 11.25 -0.37 0.91
N ASN A 207 11.97 -1.41 1.31
CA ASN A 207 13.42 -1.26 1.54
C ASN A 207 14.23 -1.20 0.23
N GLY A 208 13.61 -1.45 -0.93
CA GLY A 208 14.23 -1.41 -2.26
C GLY A 208 15.14 -2.60 -2.56
N ARG A 209 15.02 -3.71 -1.83
CA ARG A 209 15.95 -4.85 -1.87
C ARG A 209 15.24 -6.18 -2.10
N ASP A 210 14.19 -6.47 -1.33
CA ASP A 210 13.57 -7.79 -1.24
C ASP A 210 12.05 -7.77 -1.47
N PHE A 211 11.51 -6.69 -2.03
CA PHE A 211 10.08 -6.51 -2.30
C PHE A 211 9.20 -6.46 -1.03
N SER A 212 9.78 -6.11 0.13
CA SER A 212 9.09 -5.94 1.42
C SER A 212 7.78 -5.14 1.39
N GLY A 213 7.64 -4.19 0.46
CA GLY A 213 6.49 -3.29 0.36
C GLY A 213 5.30 -3.82 -0.43
N VAL A 214 5.40 -5.00 -1.07
CA VAL A 214 4.35 -5.52 -1.97
C VAL A 214 3.00 -5.67 -1.24
N THR A 215 3.01 -6.17 0.00
CA THR A 215 1.78 -6.33 0.79
C THR A 215 1.14 -4.99 1.11
N ALA A 216 1.93 -4.00 1.54
CA ALA A 216 1.44 -2.64 1.80
C ALA A 216 0.87 -2.00 0.54
N ALA A 217 1.54 -2.18 -0.61
CA ALA A 217 1.09 -1.69 -1.91
C ALA A 217 -0.24 -2.31 -2.35
N ALA A 218 -0.41 -3.62 -2.20
CA ALA A 218 -1.66 -4.29 -2.53
C ALA A 218 -2.83 -3.79 -1.67
N VAL A 219 -2.59 -3.50 -0.38
CA VAL A 219 -3.59 -2.85 0.48
C VAL A 219 -3.95 -1.46 -0.03
N GLN A 220 -2.99 -0.66 -0.48
CA GLN A 220 -3.28 0.68 -1.03
C GLN A 220 -4.06 0.60 -2.35
N VAL A 221 -3.69 -0.30 -3.27
CA VAL A 221 -4.45 -0.52 -4.51
C VAL A 221 -5.88 -0.95 -4.20
N ALA A 222 -6.07 -1.90 -3.28
CA ALA A 222 -7.40 -2.32 -2.84
C ALA A 222 -8.20 -1.20 -2.16
N THR A 223 -7.51 -0.24 -1.52
CA THR A 223 -8.12 0.91 -0.84
C THR A 223 -8.60 1.94 -1.85
N VAL A 224 -7.78 2.34 -2.82
CA VAL A 224 -8.18 3.33 -3.85
C VAL A 224 -9.27 2.81 -4.78
N LEU A 225 -9.37 1.48 -4.97
CA LEU A 225 -10.48 0.83 -5.66
C LEU A 225 -11.83 0.92 -4.90
N GLY A 226 -11.80 1.26 -3.61
CA GLY A 226 -12.98 1.56 -2.80
C GLY A 226 -14.04 0.44 -2.84
N PRO A 227 -15.31 0.75 -3.17
CA PRO A 227 -16.38 -0.23 -3.21
C PRO A 227 -16.29 -1.21 -4.39
N ARG A 228 -15.50 -0.93 -5.43
CA ARG A 228 -15.34 -1.83 -6.59
C ARG A 228 -14.46 -3.05 -6.28
N TYR A 229 -13.57 -2.92 -5.30
CA TYR A 229 -12.80 -4.07 -4.82
C TYR A 229 -13.67 -4.99 -3.95
N LYS A 230 -13.87 -6.24 -4.40
CA LYS A 230 -14.67 -7.28 -3.71
C LYS A 230 -13.83 -8.44 -3.15
N GLY A 231 -12.51 -8.28 -3.09
CA GLY A 231 -11.59 -9.36 -2.70
C GLY A 231 -11.33 -9.46 -1.20
N ASN A 232 -10.38 -10.32 -0.84
CA ASN A 232 -10.08 -10.71 0.53
C ASN A 232 -8.89 -9.96 1.18
N ILE A 233 -8.12 -9.17 0.41
CA ILE A 233 -7.13 -8.23 0.98
C ILE A 233 -7.80 -7.40 2.06
N THR A 234 -7.32 -7.57 3.29
CA THR A 234 -7.82 -6.84 4.45
C THR A 234 -7.38 -5.39 4.34
N ARG A 235 -8.35 -4.48 4.39
CA ARG A 235 -8.14 -3.02 4.36
C ARG A 235 -8.33 -2.44 5.76
N ARG A 236 -8.28 -1.10 5.85
CA ARG A 236 -8.49 -0.34 7.09
C ARG A 236 -9.67 -0.89 7.91
N TYR A 237 -9.40 -1.15 9.18
CA TYR A 237 -10.43 -1.47 10.16
C TYR A 237 -11.00 -0.18 10.73
N CYS A 238 -12.33 -0.08 10.77
CA CYS A 238 -13.07 1.10 11.21
C CYS A 238 -14.06 0.70 12.31
N PRO A 239 -13.67 0.76 13.60
CA PRO A 239 -14.57 0.43 14.69
C PRO A 239 -15.74 1.42 14.80
N ASP A 240 -16.78 1.02 15.54
CA ASP A 240 -17.94 1.87 15.83
C ASP A 240 -17.71 2.83 17.01
N TYR A 241 -16.61 2.65 17.77
CA TYR A 241 -16.27 3.46 18.92
C TYR A 241 -15.14 4.44 18.59
N ASP A 242 -15.33 5.70 19.00
CA ASP A 242 -14.38 6.79 18.82
C ASP A 242 -13.30 6.77 19.92
N ASP A 243 -12.46 5.73 19.94
CA ASP A 243 -11.11 5.93 20.47
C ASP A 243 -10.40 6.86 19.48
N VAL A 244 -9.62 7.84 19.97
CA VAL A 244 -9.03 8.89 19.11
C VAL A 244 -7.98 8.27 18.17
N GLU A 245 -8.47 7.75 17.05
CA GLU A 245 -7.71 7.41 15.86
C GLU A 245 -7.41 8.71 15.10
N THR A 246 -6.35 8.74 14.31
CA THR A 246 -5.82 9.99 13.74
C THR A 246 -6.88 10.73 12.90
N PRO A 247 -6.77 12.06 12.67
CA PRO A 247 -7.71 12.77 11.79
C PRO A 247 -7.83 12.14 10.40
N PHE A 248 -6.73 11.58 9.88
CA PHE A 248 -6.74 10.81 8.63
C PHE A 248 -7.59 9.54 8.76
N HIS A 249 -7.42 8.79 9.84
CA HIS A 249 -8.21 7.59 10.12
C HIS A 249 -9.72 7.91 10.16
N MET A 250 -10.10 8.98 10.85
CA MET A 250 -11.49 9.40 10.96
C MET A 250 -12.10 9.76 9.60
N ASP A 251 -11.37 10.49 8.76
CA ASP A 251 -11.82 10.84 7.40
C ASP A 251 -12.03 9.57 6.55
N GLU A 252 -11.04 8.67 6.55
CA GLU A 252 -11.10 7.41 5.80
C GLU A 252 -12.26 6.53 6.25
N CYS A 253 -12.46 6.37 7.56
CA CYS A 253 -13.56 5.57 8.07
C CYS A 253 -14.92 6.20 7.79
N SER A 254 -15.01 7.53 7.76
CA SER A 254 -16.22 8.22 7.35
C SER A 254 -16.55 7.94 5.88
N ARG A 255 -15.55 7.94 4.98
CA ARG A 255 -15.71 7.57 3.55
C ARG A 255 -16.17 6.13 3.38
N ILE A 256 -15.55 5.20 4.10
CA ILE A 256 -15.90 3.77 4.06
C ILE A 256 -17.36 3.59 4.53
N LYS A 257 -17.74 4.17 5.67
CA LYS A 257 -19.11 4.09 6.22
C LYS A 257 -20.14 4.73 5.27
N ALA A 258 -19.81 5.87 4.65
CA ALA A 258 -20.66 6.50 3.66
C ALA A 258 -20.88 5.61 2.43
N SER A 259 -19.84 4.97 1.91
CA SER A 259 -19.95 4.03 0.78
C SER A 259 -20.83 2.81 1.08
N LEU A 260 -20.77 2.29 2.30
CA LEU A 260 -21.62 1.17 2.73
C LEU A 260 -23.10 1.55 2.82
N THR A 261 -23.41 2.80 3.19
CA THR A 261 -24.80 3.29 3.29
C THR A 261 -25.39 3.66 1.92
N GLN A 262 -24.60 4.25 1.02
CA GLN A 262 -25.06 4.64 -0.33
C GLN A 262 -25.37 3.45 -1.25
N ASN A 263 -24.70 2.31 -1.08
CA ASN A 263 -24.96 1.07 -1.83
C ASN A 263 -26.34 0.43 -1.55
N THR A 264 -27.13 0.97 -0.62
CA THR A 264 -28.48 0.46 -0.31
C THR A 264 -29.61 1.09 -1.13
N GLY A 265 -29.33 2.01 -2.06
CA GLY A 265 -30.41 2.58 -2.88
C GLY A 265 -30.02 3.56 -3.99
N LYS A 266 -29.30 3.12 -5.03
CA LYS A 266 -29.38 3.67 -6.41
C LYS A 266 -28.38 2.98 -7.33
N GLY A 267 -28.85 2.51 -8.50
CA GLY A 267 -28.00 1.95 -9.56
C GLY A 267 -27.25 3.01 -10.38
N ASP A 268 -26.75 4.08 -9.75
CA ASP A 268 -26.00 5.19 -10.38
C ASP A 268 -24.47 5.10 -10.12
N GLY A 269 -23.99 4.09 -9.37
CA GLY A 269 -22.59 3.97 -8.95
C GLY A 269 -21.61 3.46 -10.02
N ASP A 270 -22.09 3.12 -11.22
CA ASP A 270 -21.23 2.61 -12.30
C ASP A 270 -20.51 3.74 -13.07
N ASP A 271 -21.12 4.94 -13.19
CA ASP A 271 -20.50 6.08 -13.87
C ASP A 271 -19.30 6.65 -13.09
N GLU A 272 -19.35 6.65 -11.75
CA GLU A 272 -18.27 7.16 -10.88
C GLU A 272 -16.97 6.36 -11.02
N TYR A 273 -17.08 5.08 -11.37
CA TYR A 273 -15.96 4.16 -11.51
C TYR A 273 -15.73 3.70 -12.97
N ALA A 274 -16.35 4.37 -13.94
CA ALA A 274 -16.26 4.00 -15.35
C ALA A 274 -14.81 3.96 -15.87
N CYS A 275 -13.93 4.80 -15.32
CA CYS A 275 -12.51 4.84 -15.69
C CYS A 275 -11.80 3.49 -15.51
N LEU A 276 -12.27 2.65 -14.58
CA LEU A 276 -11.64 1.36 -14.28
C LEU A 276 -11.78 0.35 -15.42
N HIS A 277 -12.77 0.53 -16.31
CA HIS A 277 -12.99 -0.34 -17.46
C HIS A 277 -12.17 0.07 -18.69
N GLU A 278 -11.52 1.25 -18.65
CA GLU A 278 -10.65 1.70 -19.72
C GLU A 278 -9.34 0.92 -19.72
N LYS A 279 -9.08 0.17 -20.79
CA LYS A 279 -7.82 -0.56 -20.92
C LYS A 279 -6.67 0.42 -21.06
N ILE A 280 -5.60 0.22 -20.29
CA ILE A 280 -4.42 1.07 -20.35
C ILE A 280 -3.51 0.61 -21.48
N GLU A 281 -3.56 1.31 -22.62
CA GLU A 281 -2.66 1.12 -23.74
C GLU A 281 -1.20 1.44 -23.34
N ASP A 282 -0.21 0.80 -23.99
CA ASP A 282 1.24 0.99 -23.77
C ASP A 282 1.84 0.54 -22.42
N SER A 283 1.05 -0.04 -21.54
CA SER A 283 1.57 -0.55 -20.27
C SER A 283 2.34 -1.87 -20.46
N GLN A 284 3.50 -1.99 -19.81
CA GLN A 284 4.26 -3.24 -19.76
C GLN A 284 3.55 -4.22 -18.81
N SER A 285 2.39 -4.76 -19.21
CA SER A 285 1.65 -5.80 -18.46
C SER A 285 2.47 -7.09 -18.25
N ASN A 286 3.59 -7.21 -18.99
CA ASN A 286 4.57 -8.29 -18.99
C ASN A 286 5.80 -8.01 -18.11
N GLY A 287 5.64 -7.31 -16.99
CA GLY A 287 6.68 -7.27 -15.96
C GLY A 287 7.05 -8.67 -15.50
N GLU A 288 8.35 -8.94 -15.34
CA GLU A 288 8.89 -10.17 -14.76
C GLU A 288 8.42 -10.29 -13.30
N THR A 289 8.25 -11.49 -12.75
CA THR A 289 7.96 -11.65 -11.31
C THR A 289 9.22 -11.46 -10.46
N PRO A 290 9.11 -11.23 -9.14
CA PRO A 290 10.28 -11.24 -8.25
C PRO A 290 11.16 -12.49 -8.39
N SER A 291 10.56 -13.67 -8.58
CA SER A 291 11.30 -14.91 -8.90
C SER A 291 12.14 -14.77 -10.16
N THR A 292 11.53 -14.34 -11.27
CA THR A 292 12.24 -14.16 -12.54
C THR A 292 13.30 -13.05 -12.46
N PHE A 293 13.05 -11.99 -11.70
CA PHE A 293 14.02 -10.92 -11.45
C PHE A 293 15.30 -11.47 -10.80
N PHE A 294 15.17 -12.26 -9.72
CA PHE A 294 16.34 -12.87 -9.06
C PHE A 294 17.02 -13.94 -9.90
N GLU A 295 16.28 -14.71 -10.70
CA GLU A 295 16.85 -15.67 -11.66
C GLU A 295 17.73 -15.01 -12.72
N LYS A 296 17.28 -13.83 -13.20
CA LYS A 296 17.98 -13.00 -14.18
C LYS A 296 19.19 -12.30 -13.57
N HIS A 297 19.06 -11.80 -12.36
CA HIS A 297 20.12 -11.07 -11.66
C HIS A 297 20.77 -11.90 -10.54
N ARG A 298 21.41 -13.01 -10.93
CA ARG A 298 21.98 -14.01 -9.98
C ARG A 298 23.00 -13.47 -8.98
N GLY A 299 23.53 -12.26 -9.18
CA GLY A 299 24.39 -11.57 -8.21
C GLY A 299 23.64 -11.10 -6.96
N TRP A 300 22.31 -11.00 -7.03
CA TRP A 300 21.43 -10.65 -5.93
C TRP A 300 20.53 -11.86 -5.62
N THR A 301 20.81 -12.55 -4.52
CA THR A 301 19.98 -13.68 -4.09
C THR A 301 18.87 -13.19 -3.15
N PRO A 302 17.72 -13.89 -3.07
CA PRO A 302 16.66 -13.55 -2.13
C PRO A 302 17.17 -13.44 -0.69
N CYS A 303 17.99 -14.39 -0.23
CA CYS A 303 18.61 -14.32 1.08
C CYS A 303 19.53 -13.11 1.23
N GLY A 304 20.44 -12.86 0.29
CA GLY A 304 21.39 -11.74 0.39
C GLY A 304 20.71 -10.37 0.39
N MET A 305 19.55 -10.28 -0.27
CA MET A 305 18.74 -9.06 -0.28
C MET A 305 17.89 -8.90 0.98
N ALA A 306 17.26 -9.97 1.49
CA ALA A 306 16.52 -9.95 2.73
C ALA A 306 17.42 -9.69 3.95
N TYR A 307 18.58 -10.37 4.01
CA TYR A 307 19.57 -10.25 5.06
C TYR A 307 20.97 -10.08 4.47
N ILE A 308 21.55 -8.89 4.62
CA ILE A 308 22.88 -8.54 4.09
C ILE A 308 23.91 -9.56 4.56
N GLY A 309 24.69 -10.10 3.62
CA GLY A 309 25.75 -11.06 3.90
C GLY A 309 25.25 -12.47 4.24
N SER A 310 23.95 -12.74 4.05
CA SER A 310 23.42 -14.08 4.17
C SER A 310 23.41 -14.83 2.84
N THR A 311 23.49 -16.15 2.91
CA THR A 311 23.38 -17.06 1.76
C THR A 311 22.31 -18.10 2.01
N GLU A 312 21.72 -18.61 0.92
CA GLU A 312 20.83 -19.76 0.98
C GLU A 312 21.55 -20.96 1.59
N CYS A 313 20.81 -21.71 2.40
CA CYS A 313 21.33 -22.88 3.07
C CYS A 313 21.45 -24.03 2.07
N THR A 314 22.62 -24.66 2.01
CA THR A 314 22.81 -25.87 1.20
C THR A 314 22.06 -27.04 1.86
N GLU A 315 21.54 -27.98 1.05
CA GLU A 315 20.65 -29.07 1.47
C GLU A 315 21.16 -29.94 2.65
N ASN A 316 22.44 -29.81 3.01
CA ASN A 316 23.10 -30.55 4.09
C ASN A 316 23.18 -29.79 5.43
N SER A 317 22.47 -28.69 5.61
CA SER A 317 22.44 -27.92 6.86
C SER A 317 21.20 -28.29 7.69
N ASP A 318 21.24 -29.42 8.41
CA ASP A 318 20.44 -29.77 9.60
C ASP A 318 19.01 -29.17 9.75
N ALA A 319 18.22 -29.12 8.67
CA ALA A 319 16.89 -28.53 8.71
C ALA A 319 15.83 -29.64 8.75
N THR A 320 15.45 -30.05 9.95
CA THR A 320 14.25 -30.85 10.27
C THR A 320 12.92 -30.12 9.98
N VAL A 321 12.89 -29.19 9.03
CA VAL A 321 11.70 -28.43 8.64
C VAL A 321 11.47 -28.69 7.16
N PRO A 322 10.36 -29.34 6.76
CA PRO A 322 9.97 -29.40 5.37
C PRO A 322 9.78 -27.96 4.87
N ALA A 323 10.67 -27.48 4.01
CA ALA A 323 10.36 -26.33 3.18
C ALA A 323 9.12 -26.73 2.36
N SER A 324 7.98 -26.05 2.55
CA SER A 324 6.98 -26.05 1.49
C SER A 324 7.63 -25.38 0.28
N ALA A 325 7.16 -25.68 -0.93
CA ALA A 325 7.76 -25.12 -2.15
C ALA A 325 7.77 -23.57 -2.19
N CYS A 326 7.03 -22.90 -1.30
CA CYS A 326 6.98 -21.45 -1.16
C CYS A 326 7.64 -20.89 0.11
N GLN A 327 8.38 -21.71 0.85
CA GLN A 327 9.16 -21.29 2.00
C GLN A 327 10.61 -21.67 1.77
N MET A 328 11.51 -20.69 1.74
CA MET A 328 12.94 -20.99 1.66
C MET A 328 13.40 -21.49 3.02
N SER A 329 14.03 -22.66 3.00
CA SER A 329 14.36 -23.44 4.21
C SER A 329 15.20 -22.64 5.20
N CYS A 330 16.14 -21.82 4.72
CA CYS A 330 17.07 -21.09 5.58
C CYS A 330 17.95 -20.07 4.79
N CYS A 331 18.21 -18.92 5.43
CA CYS A 331 19.24 -17.94 5.08
C CYS A 331 20.23 -17.81 6.24
N ILE A 332 21.52 -18.12 6.04
CA ILE A 332 22.58 -18.07 7.08
C ILE A 332 23.45 -16.84 6.90
N ALA A 333 23.58 -16.03 7.95
CA ALA A 333 24.60 -14.99 8.03
C ALA A 333 25.98 -15.61 8.37
N GLN A 334 26.93 -15.56 7.44
CA GLN A 334 28.21 -16.28 7.57
C GLN A 334 29.17 -15.67 8.61
N ASN A 335 28.93 -14.44 9.07
CA ASN A 335 29.88 -13.65 9.86
C ASN A 335 29.48 -13.45 11.34
N ILE A 336 28.46 -14.15 11.84
CA ILE A 336 28.02 -14.03 13.24
C ILE A 336 27.97 -15.44 13.84
N LEU A 337 28.74 -15.66 14.92
CA LEU A 337 28.66 -16.87 15.74
C LEU A 337 27.79 -16.58 16.98
N PRO A 338 26.75 -17.38 17.27
CA PRO A 338 26.24 -18.50 16.47
C PRO A 338 25.52 -18.03 15.20
N SER A 339 25.62 -18.82 14.12
CA SER A 339 24.97 -18.52 12.84
C SER A 339 23.45 -18.57 12.99
N THR A 340 22.79 -17.42 12.86
CA THR A 340 21.33 -17.36 12.87
C THR A 340 20.79 -17.76 11.50
N ALA A 341 19.90 -18.75 11.47
CA ALA A 341 19.15 -19.15 10.28
C ALA A 341 17.79 -18.45 10.26
N TYR A 342 17.52 -17.70 9.19
CA TYR A 342 16.22 -17.05 8.97
C TYR A 342 15.42 -17.80 7.92
N LYS A 343 14.11 -17.92 8.11
CA LYS A 343 13.20 -18.40 7.06
C LYS A 343 12.59 -17.20 6.35
N ILE A 344 12.58 -17.24 5.03
CA ILE A 344 11.91 -16.23 4.21
C ILE A 344 10.96 -16.93 3.23
N PRO A 345 9.86 -16.27 2.83
CA PRO A 345 9.04 -16.79 1.74
C PRO A 345 9.88 -16.88 0.46
N ALA A 346 9.59 -17.86 -0.39
CA ALA A 346 10.12 -17.87 -1.74
C ALA A 346 9.62 -16.62 -2.48
N PRO A 347 10.45 -16.02 -3.36
CA PRO A 347 10.04 -14.87 -4.15
C PRO A 347 8.71 -15.10 -4.87
N ASP A 348 7.84 -14.10 -4.88
CA ASP A 348 6.56 -14.19 -5.58
C ASP A 348 6.78 -14.58 -7.06
N GLY A 349 5.96 -15.50 -7.56
CA GLY A 349 6.09 -16.10 -8.88
C GLY A 349 6.92 -17.39 -8.95
N THR A 350 7.55 -17.82 -7.85
CA THR A 350 8.28 -19.12 -7.80
C THR A 350 7.31 -20.27 -8.07
N LYS A 351 7.65 -21.23 -8.94
CA LYS A 351 6.78 -22.40 -9.20
C LYS A 351 6.73 -23.33 -7.99
N CYS A 352 5.53 -23.75 -7.60
CA CYS A 352 5.32 -24.50 -6.36
C CYS A 352 4.49 -25.79 -6.48
N GLY A 353 4.09 -26.16 -7.70
CA GLY A 353 3.33 -27.38 -7.95
C GLY A 353 3.06 -27.63 -9.43
N GLU A 354 2.24 -28.63 -9.71
CA GLU A 354 1.78 -28.93 -11.07
C GLU A 354 0.84 -27.85 -11.63
N GLY A 355 0.85 -27.70 -12.95
CA GLY A 355 0.07 -26.68 -13.65
C GLY A 355 0.64 -25.27 -13.46
N SER A 356 -0.24 -24.27 -13.57
CA SER A 356 0.10 -22.86 -13.34
C SER A 356 -0.02 -22.54 -11.85
N LYS A 357 0.82 -23.10 -10.98
CA LYS A 357 0.83 -22.75 -9.55
C LYS A 357 2.12 -22.03 -9.17
N VAL A 358 1.99 -20.90 -8.49
CA VAL A 358 3.12 -20.05 -8.09
C VAL A 358 3.00 -19.61 -6.64
N CYS A 359 4.14 -19.24 -6.06
CA CYS A 359 4.21 -18.66 -4.72
C CYS A 359 3.72 -17.22 -4.73
N VAL A 360 2.86 -16.90 -3.77
CA VAL A 360 2.36 -15.55 -3.49
C VAL A 360 2.24 -15.43 -1.97
N ASP A 361 2.99 -14.53 -1.33
CA ASP A 361 3.11 -14.44 0.15
C ASP A 361 3.66 -15.68 0.86
N GLY A 362 4.37 -16.53 0.13
CA GLY A 362 4.81 -17.80 0.69
C GLY A 362 3.73 -18.88 0.72
N ASP A 363 2.56 -18.63 0.11
CA ASP A 363 1.53 -19.63 -0.17
C ASP A 363 1.56 -20.07 -1.64
N CYS A 364 1.28 -21.35 -1.89
CA CYS A 364 1.21 -21.90 -3.24
C CYS A 364 -0.20 -21.76 -3.81
N VAL A 365 -0.40 -20.82 -4.74
CA VAL A 365 -1.71 -20.47 -5.29
C VAL A 365 -1.82 -20.80 -6.77
N ALA A 366 -3.05 -21.00 -7.26
CA ALA A 366 -3.30 -21.16 -8.70
C ALA A 366 -3.18 -19.80 -9.40
N TYR A 367 -2.38 -19.78 -10.47
CA TYR A 367 -2.11 -18.64 -11.33
C TYR A 367 -3.00 -18.74 -12.58
N SER A 368 -4.02 -17.90 -12.67
CA SER A 368 -4.68 -17.66 -13.95
C SER A 368 -3.88 -16.63 -14.74
N THR A 369 -3.32 -17.01 -15.88
CA THR A 369 -2.91 -16.02 -16.90
C THR A 369 -4.17 -15.29 -17.35
N GLN A 370 -4.47 -14.13 -16.76
CA GLN A 370 -5.47 -13.22 -17.31
C GLN A 370 -4.84 -12.60 -18.56
N THR A 371 -5.24 -13.11 -19.73
CA THR A 371 -4.76 -12.69 -21.06
C THR A 371 -5.47 -11.47 -21.57
#